data_AF-A0A8T7HP06-F1
#
_entry.id   AF-A0A8T7HP06-F1
#
_cell.length_a   1.000
_cell.length_b   1.000
_cell.length_c   1.000
_cell.angle_alpha   90.00
_cell.angle_beta   90.00
_cell.angle_gamma   90.00
#
_symmetry.space_group_name_H-M   'P 1'
#
loop_
_entity.id
_entity.type
_entity.pdbx_description
1 polymer ?
#
loop_
_entity_poly.entity_id
_entity_poly.type
_entity_poly.pdbx_seq_one_letter_code
_entity_poly.pdbx_strand_id
1 'polypeptide(L)'
;MFDKTIRIPVDRVGSVVGKSGKTKLWIEEKCYVNLDIDSRSGEIHISTDDKISNPLLAVDLIQSIAHGFSKVRASNLLDEDKFLSIIDLTQYYKKSSHSISRIKSRVIGQNGKARQVIEELSDTNISVYGHSVSIIGSFEQIKLVENAINLLISGAQHKTVYALLQKSRTQAKLDGLQLWEDGPVVEN
;
A
#
# COMPACT_ATOMS: atom_id res chain seq x y z
N MET A 1 -22.24 -10.80 12.31
CA MET A 1 -22.09 -11.37 10.97
C MET A 1 -21.60 -10.27 10.06
N PHE A 2 -20.35 -10.38 9.60
CA PHE A 2 -19.82 -9.55 8.53
C PHE A 2 -19.98 -10.33 7.22
N ASP A 3 -20.47 -9.65 6.20
CA ASP A 3 -20.67 -10.19 4.87
C ASP A 3 -20.40 -9.08 3.85
N LYS A 4 -19.42 -9.30 2.96
CA LYS A 4 -19.02 -8.31 1.97
C LYS A 4 -18.50 -8.98 0.71
N THR A 5 -18.98 -8.51 -0.43
CA THR A 5 -18.42 -8.84 -1.73
C THR A 5 -17.54 -7.72 -2.23
N ILE A 6 -16.33 -8.07 -2.69
CA ILE A 6 -15.44 -7.15 -3.41
C ILE A 6 -15.06 -7.75 -4.76
N ARG A 7 -14.58 -6.90 -5.67
CA ARG A 7 -14.10 -7.33 -6.98
C ARG A 7 -12.65 -6.93 -7.19
N ILE A 8 -11.86 -7.84 -7.73
CA ILE A 8 -10.47 -7.63 -8.10
C ILE A 8 -10.26 -7.88 -9.60
N PRO A 9 -9.15 -7.38 -10.19
CA PRO A 9 -8.78 -7.72 -11.56
C PRO A 9 -8.62 -9.25 -11.72
N VAL A 10 -9.20 -9.81 -12.78
CA VAL A 10 -9.22 -11.27 -13.01
C VAL A 10 -7.82 -11.86 -13.09
N ASP A 11 -6.87 -11.13 -13.67
CA ASP A 11 -5.46 -11.52 -13.76
C ASP A 11 -4.72 -11.51 -12.41
N ARG A 12 -5.34 -10.97 -11.36
CA ARG A 12 -4.82 -10.95 -9.99
C ARG A 12 -5.42 -12.01 -9.07
N VAL A 13 -6.48 -12.70 -9.50
CA VAL A 13 -7.06 -13.83 -8.76
C VAL A 13 -5.99 -14.84 -8.37
N GLY A 14 -5.14 -15.26 -9.33
CA GLY A 14 -4.07 -16.22 -9.05
C GLY A 14 -3.07 -15.75 -7.98
N SER A 15 -2.87 -14.43 -7.82
CA SER A 15 -2.00 -13.88 -6.77
C SER A 15 -2.65 -13.90 -5.40
N VAL A 16 -3.97 -13.63 -5.32
CA VAL A 16 -4.75 -13.69 -4.07
C VAL A 16 -4.96 -15.13 -3.62
N VAL A 17 -5.20 -16.06 -4.55
CA VAL A 17 -5.28 -17.51 -4.24
C VAL A 17 -3.89 -18.03 -3.84
N GLY A 18 -2.86 -17.70 -4.61
CA GLY A 18 -1.50 -18.19 -4.42
C GLY A 18 -1.31 -19.66 -4.81
N LYS A 19 -0.05 -20.11 -4.86
CA LYS A 19 0.30 -21.50 -5.21
C LYS A 19 -0.40 -22.46 -4.23
N SER A 20 -1.24 -23.34 -4.77
CA SER A 20 -2.04 -24.31 -3.98
C SER A 20 -2.93 -23.67 -2.92
N GLY A 21 -3.42 -22.43 -3.14
CA GLY A 21 -4.30 -21.74 -2.19
C GLY A 21 -3.59 -21.14 -0.98
N LYS A 22 -2.25 -21.17 -0.92
CA LYS A 22 -1.48 -20.74 0.26
C LYS A 22 -1.65 -19.26 0.64
N THR A 23 -1.99 -18.40 -0.30
CA THR A 23 -2.21 -16.98 0.02
C THR A 23 -3.62 -16.78 0.57
N LYS A 24 -4.63 -17.41 -0.04
CA LYS A 24 -6.01 -17.44 0.47
C LYS A 24 -6.04 -17.93 1.91
N LEU A 25 -5.50 -19.13 2.16
CA LEU A 25 -5.48 -19.74 3.50
C LEU A 25 -4.80 -18.84 4.52
N TRP A 26 -3.69 -18.20 4.14
CA TRP A 26 -3.00 -17.26 5.01
C TRP A 26 -3.86 -16.05 5.40
N ILE A 27 -4.67 -15.51 4.48
CA ILE A 27 -5.59 -14.39 4.78
C ILE A 27 -6.70 -14.88 5.72
N GLU A 28 -7.31 -16.03 5.43
CA GLU A 28 -8.36 -16.65 6.24
C GLU A 28 -7.88 -16.88 7.67
N GLU A 29 -6.70 -17.48 7.85
CA GLU A 29 -6.08 -17.75 9.16
C GLU A 29 -5.73 -16.48 9.94
N LYS A 30 -5.17 -15.45 9.27
CA LYS A 30 -4.75 -14.22 9.95
C LYS A 30 -5.91 -13.32 10.34
N CYS A 31 -7.01 -13.38 9.60
CA CYS A 31 -8.14 -12.47 9.78
C CYS A 31 -9.37 -13.16 10.40
N TYR A 32 -9.35 -14.49 10.58
CA TYR A 32 -10.49 -15.31 11.01
C TYR A 32 -11.73 -15.06 10.14
N VAL A 33 -11.54 -15.15 8.82
CA VAL A 33 -12.60 -14.99 7.81
C VAL A 33 -12.64 -16.18 6.87
N ASN A 34 -13.76 -16.35 6.17
CA ASN A 34 -13.89 -17.26 5.03
C ASN A 34 -13.88 -16.46 3.73
N LEU A 35 -13.15 -16.97 2.73
CA LEU A 35 -13.09 -16.38 1.39
C LEU A 35 -13.66 -17.34 0.35
N ASP A 36 -14.72 -16.93 -0.35
CA ASP A 36 -15.16 -17.58 -1.58
C ASP A 36 -14.73 -16.74 -2.79
N ILE A 37 -14.06 -17.35 -3.76
CA ILE A 37 -13.37 -16.66 -4.85
C ILE A 37 -13.85 -17.22 -6.19
N ASP A 38 -14.62 -16.44 -6.93
CA ASP A 38 -14.97 -16.76 -8.31
C ASP A 38 -13.82 -16.36 -9.24
N SER A 39 -13.10 -17.38 -9.69
CA SER A 39 -11.92 -17.20 -10.54
C SER A 39 -12.24 -16.65 -11.94
N ARG A 40 -13.51 -16.67 -12.38
CA ARG A 40 -13.93 -16.15 -13.68
C ARG A 40 -14.26 -14.66 -13.64
N SER A 41 -14.95 -14.23 -12.59
CA SER A 41 -15.42 -12.85 -12.45
C SER A 41 -14.45 -11.93 -11.69
N GLY A 42 -13.56 -12.52 -10.88
CA GLY A 42 -12.72 -11.81 -9.93
C GLY A 42 -13.49 -11.36 -8.68
N GLU A 43 -14.69 -11.90 -8.47
CA GLU A 43 -15.50 -11.63 -7.28
C GLU A 43 -14.96 -12.43 -6.09
N ILE A 44 -14.86 -11.77 -4.94
CA ILE A 44 -14.45 -12.38 -3.68
C ILE A 44 -15.49 -12.04 -2.63
N HIS A 45 -16.14 -13.07 -2.10
CA HIS A 45 -17.04 -12.98 -0.96
C HIS A 45 -16.25 -13.22 0.32
N ILE A 46 -16.38 -12.29 1.25
CA ILE A 46 -15.70 -12.29 2.55
C ILE A 46 -16.78 -12.37 3.61
N SER A 47 -16.75 -13.44 4.41
CA SER A 47 -17.75 -13.66 5.46
C SER A 47 -17.13 -14.14 6.76
N THR A 48 -17.72 -13.73 7.88
CA THR A 48 -17.38 -14.23 9.22
C THR A 48 -18.49 -13.92 10.22
N ASP A 49 -18.73 -14.84 11.13
CA ASP A 49 -19.59 -14.69 12.31
C ASP A 49 -18.78 -14.57 13.62
N ASP A 50 -17.46 -14.70 13.54
CA ASP A 50 -16.55 -14.65 14.67
C ASP A 50 -16.32 -13.19 15.14
N LYS A 51 -16.38 -12.98 16.45
CA LYS A 51 -16.16 -11.68 17.10
C LYS A 51 -14.69 -11.28 17.16
N ILE A 52 -13.76 -12.25 17.10
CA ILE A 52 -12.31 -11.94 17.11
C ILE A 52 -11.76 -11.67 15.70
N SER A 53 -12.60 -11.74 14.68
CA SER A 53 -12.21 -11.56 13.29
C SER A 53 -11.82 -10.11 12.96
N ASN A 54 -10.95 -9.97 11.96
CA ASN A 54 -10.58 -8.67 11.39
C ASN A 54 -10.90 -8.63 9.89
N PRO A 55 -12.18 -8.53 9.51
CA PRO A 55 -12.59 -8.55 8.11
C PRO A 55 -12.13 -7.31 7.32
N LEU A 56 -11.85 -6.18 7.98
CA LEU A 56 -11.29 -4.99 7.33
C LEU A 56 -9.86 -5.24 6.89
N LEU A 57 -9.04 -5.84 7.76
CA LEU A 57 -7.69 -6.28 7.39
C LEU A 57 -7.71 -7.29 6.24
N ALA A 58 -8.67 -8.22 6.23
CA ALA A 58 -8.83 -9.15 5.11
C ALA A 58 -9.05 -8.40 3.79
N VAL A 59 -9.93 -7.39 3.78
CA VAL A 59 -10.17 -6.52 2.61
C VAL A 59 -8.87 -5.84 2.18
N ASP A 60 -8.10 -5.26 3.11
CA ASP A 60 -6.86 -4.54 2.79
C ASP A 60 -5.75 -5.48 2.29
N LEU A 61 -5.63 -6.69 2.84
CA LEU A 61 -4.73 -7.72 2.33
C LEU A 61 -5.09 -8.14 0.91
N ILE A 62 -6.38 -8.37 0.64
CA ILE A 62 -6.85 -8.74 -0.69
C ILE A 62 -6.63 -7.60 -1.68
N GLN A 63 -6.99 -6.38 -1.31
CA GLN A 63 -6.83 -5.19 -2.16
C GLN A 63 -5.35 -4.89 -2.42
N SER A 64 -4.48 -4.92 -1.41
CA SER A 64 -3.04 -4.71 -1.61
C SER A 64 -2.45 -5.74 -2.59
N ILE A 65 -2.79 -7.02 -2.46
CA ILE A 65 -2.34 -8.06 -3.41
C ILE A 65 -2.96 -7.84 -4.79
N ALA A 66 -4.25 -7.50 -4.88
CA ALA A 66 -4.90 -7.15 -6.14
C ALA A 66 -4.19 -5.98 -6.84
N HIS A 67 -3.68 -5.02 -6.08
CA HIS A 67 -2.94 -3.86 -6.59
C HIS A 67 -1.42 -4.06 -6.67
N GLY A 68 -0.98 -5.31 -6.79
CA GLY A 68 0.37 -5.65 -7.23
C GLY A 68 1.37 -5.93 -6.10
N PHE A 69 0.97 -5.86 -4.82
CA PHE A 69 1.84 -6.34 -3.75
C PHE A 69 1.97 -7.86 -3.78
N SER A 70 3.17 -8.34 -3.47
CA SER A 70 3.40 -9.75 -3.11
C SER A 70 2.87 -10.03 -1.71
N LYS A 71 2.56 -11.29 -1.38
CA LYS A 71 2.17 -11.72 -0.02
C LYS A 71 3.12 -11.17 1.07
N VAL A 72 4.43 -11.27 0.85
CA VAL A 72 5.47 -10.82 1.80
C VAL A 72 5.44 -9.30 2.04
N ARG A 73 5.02 -8.52 1.06
CA ARG A 73 4.92 -7.06 1.20
C ARG A 73 3.56 -6.65 1.76
N ALA A 74 2.50 -7.36 1.38
CA ALA A 74 1.16 -7.18 1.94
C ALA A 74 1.12 -7.49 3.45
N SER A 75 1.94 -8.43 3.94
CA SER A 75 1.99 -8.76 5.37
C SER A 75 2.45 -7.62 6.28
N ASN A 76 2.96 -6.51 5.73
CA ASN A 76 3.20 -5.30 6.54
C ASN A 76 1.90 -4.70 7.09
N LEU A 77 0.74 -4.97 6.48
CA LEU A 77 -0.57 -4.57 7.02
C LEU A 77 -0.99 -5.35 8.26
N LEU A 78 -0.25 -6.40 8.66
CA LEU A 78 -0.48 -7.08 9.93
C LEU A 78 0.01 -6.25 11.12
N ASP A 79 0.81 -5.21 10.88
CA ASP A 79 1.20 -4.21 11.86
C ASP A 79 0.05 -3.19 12.00
N GLU A 80 -0.39 -2.94 13.23
CA GLU A 80 -1.55 -2.08 13.54
C GLU A 80 -1.32 -0.61 13.16
N ASP A 81 -0.05 -0.19 13.06
CA ASP A 81 0.32 1.18 12.66
C ASP A 81 0.48 1.33 11.13
N LYS A 82 0.20 0.27 10.35
CA LYS A 82 0.33 0.27 8.90
C LYS A 82 -1.02 0.21 8.20
N PHE A 83 -1.20 1.12 7.26
CA PHE A 83 -2.42 1.28 6.48
C PHE A 83 -2.15 1.10 4.99
N LEU A 84 -3.20 0.82 4.23
CA LEU A 84 -3.18 0.77 2.77
C LEU A 84 -3.75 2.07 2.19
N SER A 85 -3.02 2.71 1.28
CA SER A 85 -3.57 3.73 0.39
C SER A 85 -3.48 3.26 -1.07
N ILE A 86 -4.52 3.54 -1.86
CA ILE A 86 -4.59 3.22 -3.28
C ILE A 86 -4.96 4.49 -4.04
N ILE A 87 -3.99 4.99 -4.81
CA ILE A 87 -4.17 6.15 -5.69
C ILE A 87 -4.61 5.66 -7.06
N ASP A 88 -5.81 6.04 -7.49
CA ASP A 88 -6.28 5.79 -8.85
C ASP A 88 -5.79 6.89 -9.81
N LEU A 89 -4.84 6.52 -10.67
CA LEU A 89 -4.23 7.44 -11.64
C LEU A 89 -5.22 7.93 -12.71
N THR A 90 -6.36 7.26 -12.89
CA THR A 90 -7.38 7.70 -13.85
C THR A 90 -8.08 8.99 -13.41
N GLN A 91 -8.08 9.28 -12.10
CA GLN A 91 -8.68 10.49 -11.55
C GLN A 91 -7.91 11.76 -11.92
N TYR A 92 -6.59 11.65 -12.14
CA TYR A 92 -5.72 12.78 -12.41
C TYR A 92 -5.76 13.25 -13.86
N TYR A 93 -6.15 12.38 -14.80
CA TYR A 93 -6.23 12.74 -16.22
C TYR A 93 -7.43 12.10 -16.89
N LYS A 94 -8.37 12.95 -17.31
CA LYS A 94 -9.49 12.56 -18.16
C LYS A 94 -8.96 12.09 -19.53
N LYS A 95 -8.88 10.76 -19.72
CA LYS A 95 -9.01 10.01 -21.00
C LYS A 95 -7.77 9.71 -21.87
N SER A 96 -6.52 9.94 -21.44
CA SER A 96 -5.33 9.57 -22.24
C SER A 96 -4.52 8.44 -21.59
N SER A 97 -4.51 7.26 -22.20
CA SER A 97 -3.67 6.11 -21.80
C SER A 97 -2.17 6.45 -21.81
N HIS A 98 -1.75 7.34 -22.71
CA HIS A 98 -0.38 7.86 -22.81
C HIS A 98 0.04 8.67 -21.58
N SER A 99 -0.89 9.42 -20.97
CA SER A 99 -0.62 10.22 -19.77
C SER A 99 -0.37 9.31 -18.56
N ILE A 100 -1.17 8.26 -18.39
CA ILE A 100 -0.98 7.28 -17.31
C ILE A 100 0.35 6.54 -17.48
N SER A 101 0.69 6.10 -18.71
CA SER A 101 1.95 5.42 -18.98
C SER A 101 3.17 6.27 -18.60
N ARG A 102 3.12 7.57 -18.92
CA ARG A 102 4.16 8.54 -18.54
C ARG A 102 4.28 8.70 -17.03
N ILE A 103 3.16 8.80 -16.31
CA ILE A 103 3.16 8.90 -14.84
C ILE A 103 3.77 7.66 -14.22
N LYS A 104 3.32 6.46 -14.63
CA LYS A 104 3.91 5.20 -14.16
C LYS A 104 5.40 5.16 -14.40
N SER A 105 5.86 5.59 -15.59
CA SER A 105 7.29 5.66 -15.90
C SER A 105 8.06 6.61 -14.98
N ARG A 106 7.46 7.71 -14.54
CA ARG A 106 8.07 8.63 -13.57
C ARG A 106 8.07 8.06 -12.15
N VAL A 107 6.98 7.43 -11.71
CA VAL A 107 6.91 6.82 -10.37
C VAL A 107 7.87 5.63 -10.25
N ILE A 108 7.91 4.77 -11.28
CA ILE A 108 8.80 3.61 -11.32
C ILE A 108 10.26 4.07 -11.51
N GLY A 109 10.50 4.97 -12.45
CA GLY A 109 11.84 5.38 -12.87
C GLY A 109 12.59 4.28 -13.62
N GLN A 110 13.80 4.58 -14.08
CA GLN A 110 14.64 3.61 -14.79
C GLN A 110 14.92 2.40 -13.89
N ASN A 111 14.58 1.20 -14.36
CA ASN A 111 14.74 -0.07 -13.63
C ASN A 111 14.10 -0.07 -12.22
N GLY A 112 13.06 0.73 -12.00
CA GLY A 112 12.43 0.84 -10.68
C GLY A 112 13.18 1.71 -9.66
N LYS A 113 14.24 2.41 -10.07
CA LYS A 113 15.11 3.17 -9.16
C LYS A 113 14.38 4.29 -8.44
N ALA A 114 13.46 5.01 -9.12
CA ALA A 114 12.74 6.11 -8.49
C ALA A 114 11.81 5.60 -7.38
N ARG A 115 11.07 4.52 -7.66
CA ARG A 115 10.23 3.85 -6.65
C ARG A 115 11.05 3.41 -5.44
N GLN A 116 12.18 2.74 -5.67
CA GLN A 116 13.08 2.28 -4.59
C GLN A 116 13.58 3.43 -3.71
N VAL A 117 14.00 4.54 -4.32
CA VAL A 117 14.46 5.72 -3.56
C VAL A 117 13.32 6.34 -2.75
N ILE A 118 12.11 6.42 -3.31
CA ILE A 118 10.95 6.94 -2.57
C ILE A 118 10.63 6.03 -1.38
N GLU A 119 10.60 4.72 -1.57
CA GLU A 119 10.39 3.73 -0.51
C GLU A 119 11.44 3.88 0.60
N GLU A 120 12.71 3.97 0.25
CA GLU A 120 13.82 4.10 1.21
C GLU A 120 13.75 5.41 2.00
N LEU A 121 13.39 6.52 1.35
CA LEU A 121 13.34 7.84 2.00
C LEU A 121 12.10 8.02 2.87
N SER A 122 10.99 7.36 2.53
CA SER A 122 9.72 7.46 3.25
C SER A 122 9.46 6.32 4.23
N ASP A 123 10.27 5.26 4.20
CA ASP A 123 10.06 4.02 4.96
C ASP A 123 8.67 3.40 4.67
N THR A 124 8.32 3.33 3.39
CA THR A 124 7.06 2.74 2.91
C THR A 124 7.29 1.61 1.91
N ASN A 125 6.22 0.86 1.63
CA ASN A 125 6.19 -0.05 0.50
C ASN A 125 5.25 0.48 -0.58
N ILE A 126 5.74 0.53 -1.81
CA ILE A 126 5.00 1.05 -2.97
C ILE A 126 4.86 -0.05 -4.03
N SER A 127 3.66 -0.18 -4.57
CA SER A 127 3.33 -1.00 -5.73
C SER A 127 2.76 -0.12 -6.85
N VAL A 128 3.14 -0.39 -8.10
CA VAL A 128 2.56 0.27 -9.27
C VAL A 128 1.99 -0.83 -10.16
N TYR A 129 0.67 -0.85 -10.30
CA TYR A 129 -0.05 -1.90 -11.00
C TYR A 129 -1.24 -1.33 -11.77
N GLY A 130 -1.47 -1.78 -13.01
CA GLY A 130 -2.58 -1.32 -13.83
C GLY A 130 -2.62 0.21 -13.97
N HIS A 131 -3.64 0.82 -13.37
CA HIS A 131 -3.87 2.27 -13.29
C HIS A 131 -3.76 2.82 -11.86
N SER A 132 -3.15 2.08 -10.94
CA SER A 132 -3.03 2.47 -9.53
C SER A 132 -1.59 2.53 -9.05
N VAL A 133 -1.35 3.39 -8.06
CA VAL A 133 -0.18 3.33 -7.18
C VAL A 133 -0.67 3.04 -5.77
N SER A 134 -0.20 1.97 -5.17
CA SER A 134 -0.60 1.56 -3.83
C SER A 134 0.58 1.67 -2.86
N ILE A 135 0.28 2.09 -1.63
CA ILE A 135 1.25 2.43 -0.60
C ILE A 135 0.86 1.70 0.69
N ILE A 136 1.83 1.09 1.35
CA ILE A 136 1.70 0.58 2.72
C ILE A 136 2.69 1.34 3.60
N GLY A 137 2.20 1.92 4.69
CA GLY A 137 2.97 2.77 5.61
C GLY A 137 2.11 3.28 6.78
N SER A 138 2.71 4.05 7.69
CA SER A 138 1.93 4.83 8.66
C SER A 138 1.14 5.94 7.96
N PHE A 139 0.19 6.53 8.67
CA PHE A 139 -0.63 7.61 8.13
C PHE A 139 0.21 8.81 7.64
N GLU A 140 1.23 9.21 8.40
CA GLU A 140 2.15 10.29 8.07
C GLU A 140 3.02 9.92 6.87
N GLN A 141 3.53 8.69 6.86
CA GLN A 141 4.34 8.17 5.75
C GLN A 141 3.54 8.13 4.45
N ILE A 142 2.29 7.66 4.50
CA ILE A 142 1.38 7.62 3.36
C ILE A 142 1.13 9.03 2.82
N LYS A 143 0.76 9.99 3.68
CA LYS A 143 0.54 11.38 3.26
C LYS A 143 1.76 12.00 2.59
N LEU A 144 2.94 11.74 3.13
CA LEU A 144 4.20 12.21 2.55
C LEU A 144 4.42 11.62 1.16
N VAL A 145 4.17 10.31 0.98
CA VAL A 145 4.33 9.62 -0.30
C VAL A 145 3.26 10.03 -1.31
N GLU A 146 2.01 10.24 -0.89
CA GLU A 146 0.95 10.78 -1.75
C GLU A 146 1.33 12.17 -2.28
N ASN A 147 1.87 13.04 -1.44
CA ASN A 147 2.39 14.34 -1.88
C ASN A 147 3.55 14.18 -2.88
N ALA A 148 4.51 13.30 -2.59
CA ALA A 148 5.60 12.98 -3.51
C ALA A 148 5.10 12.47 -4.88
N ILE A 149 4.10 11.60 -4.90
CA ILE A 149 3.49 11.07 -6.12
C ILE A 149 2.74 12.18 -6.86
N ASN A 150 1.97 13.02 -6.17
CA ASN A 150 1.27 14.17 -6.76
C ASN A 150 2.24 15.15 -7.45
N LEU A 151 3.42 15.38 -6.86
CA LEU A 151 4.48 16.16 -7.50
C LEU A 151 4.97 15.52 -8.79
N LEU A 152 5.20 14.19 -8.80
CA LEU A 152 5.61 13.48 -10.02
C LEU A 152 4.53 13.52 -11.11
N ILE A 153 3.26 13.36 -10.71
CA ILE A 153 2.09 13.46 -11.60
C ILE A 153 2.04 14.85 -12.23
N SER A 154 2.29 15.90 -11.43
CA SER A 154 2.30 17.30 -11.85
C SER A 154 3.55 17.71 -12.64
N GLY A 155 4.47 16.77 -12.91
CA GLY A 155 5.65 17.02 -13.74
C GLY A 155 6.89 17.51 -13.00
N ALA A 156 6.88 17.58 -11.66
CA ALA A 156 8.04 17.97 -10.86
C ALA A 156 9.21 17.00 -11.04
N GLN A 157 10.45 17.53 -11.00
CA GLN A 157 11.65 16.70 -11.15
C GLN A 157 11.81 15.71 -9.99
N HIS A 158 12.40 14.54 -10.26
CA HIS A 158 12.73 13.56 -9.21
C HIS A 158 13.56 14.17 -8.08
N LYS A 159 14.51 15.06 -8.42
CA LYS A 159 15.32 15.79 -7.43
C LYS A 159 14.47 16.56 -6.41
N THR A 160 13.41 17.22 -6.87
CA THR A 160 12.47 17.95 -6.00
C THR A 160 11.75 17.01 -5.04
N VAL A 161 11.31 15.86 -5.54
CA VAL A 161 10.64 14.83 -4.74
C VAL A 161 11.59 14.23 -3.70
N TYR A 162 12.82 13.90 -4.09
CA TYR A 162 13.81 13.37 -3.15
C TYR A 162 14.18 14.38 -2.08
N ALA A 163 14.31 15.67 -2.43
CA ALA A 163 14.59 16.72 -1.46
C ALA A 163 13.44 16.88 -0.44
N LEU A 164 12.18 16.80 -0.88
CA LEU A 164 11.01 16.79 0.01
C LEU A 164 11.08 15.63 1.00
N LEU A 165 11.27 14.40 0.50
CA LEU A 165 11.30 13.19 1.33
C LEU A 165 12.50 13.21 2.30
N GLN A 166 13.68 13.62 1.82
CA GLN A 166 14.87 13.74 2.66
C GLN A 166 14.67 14.75 3.78
N LYS A 167 14.08 15.93 3.48
CA LYS A 167 13.79 16.94 4.50
C LYS A 167 12.85 16.39 5.56
N SER A 168 11.78 15.71 5.16
CA SER A 168 10.83 15.09 6.10
C SER A 168 11.49 14.02 6.96
N ARG A 169 12.35 13.18 6.38
CA ARG A 169 13.10 12.15 7.11
C ARG A 169 14.06 12.75 8.14
N THR A 170 14.75 13.83 7.77
CA THR A 170 15.63 14.54 8.71
C THR A 170 14.83 15.15 9.85
N GLN A 171 13.67 15.76 9.56
CA GLN A 171 12.81 16.32 10.60
C GLN A 171 12.32 15.25 11.58
N ALA A 172 11.80 14.12 11.09
CA ALA A 172 11.33 13.03 11.94
C ALA A 172 12.43 12.47 12.86
N LYS A 173 13.69 12.46 12.41
CA LYS A 173 14.84 12.08 13.26
C LYS A 173 15.11 13.10 14.36
N LEU A 174 15.01 14.39 14.06
CA LEU A 174 15.19 15.45 15.05
C LEU A 174 14.08 15.43 16.09
N ASP A 175 12.83 15.27 15.66
CA ASP A 175 11.67 15.18 16.55
C ASP A 175 11.80 13.97 17.50
N GLY A 176 12.29 12.84 16.99
CA GLY A 176 12.57 11.65 17.80
C GLY A 176 13.69 11.85 18.84
N LEU A 177 14.71 12.65 18.52
CA LEU A 177 15.78 12.99 19.48
C LEU A 177 15.26 13.92 20.58
N GLN A 178 14.45 14.92 20.24
CA GLN A 178 13.83 15.81 21.23
C GLN A 178 12.96 15.05 22.22
N LEU A 179 12.14 14.11 21.74
CA LEU A 179 11.32 13.24 22.61
C LEU A 179 12.15 12.38 23.58
N TRP A 180 13.38 12.01 23.22
CA TRP A 180 14.30 11.29 24.10
C TRP A 180 14.93 12.20 25.15
N GLU A 181 15.28 13.45 24.77
CA GLU A 181 15.83 14.45 25.69
C GLU A 181 14.78 14.92 26.71
N ASP A 182 13.51 14.96 26.33
CA ASP A 182 12.38 15.39 27.17
C ASP A 182 11.71 14.22 27.96
N GLY A 183 12.27 13.01 27.89
CA GLY A 183 11.75 11.83 28.60
C GLY A 183 11.75 11.98 30.13
N PRO A 184 10.90 11.24 30.87
CA PRO A 184 10.76 11.43 32.31
C PRO A 184 12.09 11.16 33.01
N VAL A 185 12.57 12.13 33.78
CA VAL A 185 13.65 11.92 34.75
C VAL A 185 13.16 10.85 35.71
N VAL A 186 13.75 9.66 35.64
CA VAL A 186 13.51 8.60 36.61
C VAL A 186 14.17 9.06 37.91
N GLU A 187 13.40 9.74 38.77
CA GLU A 187 13.82 10.00 40.15
C GLU A 187 13.87 8.65 40.88
N ASN A 188 15.08 8.27 41.29
CA ASN A 188 15.35 7.07 42.11
C ASN A 188 15.02 7.34 43.60
#